data_AF-A0A4Y2QUX5-F1
#
_entry.id   AF-A0A4Y2QUX5-F1
#
_cell.length_a   1.000
_cell.length_b   1.000
_cell.length_c   1.000
_cell.angle_alpha   90.00
_cell.angle_beta   90.00
_cell.angle_gamma   90.00
#
_symmetry.space_group_name_H-M   'P 1'
#
loop_
_entity.id
_entity.type
_entity.pdbx_description
1 polymer ?
#
loop_
_entity_poly.entity_id
_entity_poly.type
_entity_poly.pdbx_seq_one_letter_code
_entity_poly.pdbx_strand_id
1 'polypeptide(L)'
;MLTNLRKNLLLCYPLTKRCTGEDIFNAIQSYFCENEIDWAKCYGVCTDGGRSVSGCYKGLRGRIKIVAPRVAWSHCCIYRQSLAARPLPDSLKEVLNQCVKVVNSIKANSTNSLLFKSLC
;
A
#
# COMPACT_ATOMS: atom_id res chain seq x y z
N MET A 1 -12.62 -21.72 -13.24
CA MET A 1 -12.96 -22.39 -11.97
C MET A 1 -12.15 -21.76 -10.83
N LEU A 2 -12.67 -20.68 -10.23
CA LEU A 2 -12.17 -20.06 -8.99
C LEU A 2 -13.40 -19.54 -8.23
N THR A 3 -14.27 -20.44 -7.80
CA THR A 3 -15.63 -20.09 -7.34
C THR A 3 -15.74 -19.83 -5.83
N ASN A 4 -14.63 -19.74 -5.08
CA ASN A 4 -14.70 -19.43 -3.64
C ASN A 4 -13.47 -18.64 -3.14
N LEU A 5 -13.22 -17.47 -3.74
CA LEU A 5 -12.24 -16.53 -3.20
C LEU A 5 -12.89 -15.70 -2.08
N ARG A 6 -12.52 -15.96 -0.83
CA ARG A 6 -12.93 -15.14 0.32
C ARG A 6 -11.86 -14.09 0.62
N LYS A 7 -12.29 -12.84 0.78
CA LYS A 7 -11.43 -11.71 1.18
C LYS A 7 -11.79 -11.32 2.60
N ASN A 8 -10.82 -11.40 3.51
CA ASN A 8 -10.99 -11.02 4.91
C ASN A 8 -9.90 -10.01 5.30
N LEU A 9 -10.24 -9.07 6.17
CA LEU A 9 -9.26 -8.24 6.85
C LEU A 9 -8.73 -9.01 8.05
N LEU A 10 -7.44 -9.36 8.03
CA LEU A 10 -6.82 -10.13 9.10
C LEU A 10 -6.27 -9.24 10.21
N LEU A 11 -5.56 -8.17 9.83
CA LEU A 11 -4.84 -7.31 10.76
C LEU A 11 -4.93 -5.85 10.33
N CYS A 12 -5.22 -4.97 11.28
CA CYS A 12 -5.03 -3.53 11.19
C CYS A 12 -4.30 -3.09 12.46
N TYR A 13 -3.02 -2.72 12.33
CA TYR A 13 -2.15 -2.51 13.47
C TYR A 13 -1.40 -1.17 13.35
N PRO A 14 -1.49 -0.28 14.34
CA PRO A 14 -0.74 0.97 14.32
C PRO A 14 0.74 0.69 14.62
N LEU A 15 1.61 0.98 13.65
CA LEU A 15 3.05 0.93 13.86
C LEU A 15 3.51 2.25 14.48
N THR A 16 3.85 2.22 15.77
CA THR A 16 4.25 3.41 16.55
C THR A 16 5.75 3.71 16.47
N LYS A 17 6.53 2.85 15.83
CA LYS A 17 7.99 2.96 15.66
C LYS A 17 8.38 3.52 14.27
N ARG A 18 9.61 3.26 13.80
CA ARG A 18 10.16 3.77 12.52
C ARG A 18 9.55 3.11 11.27
N CYS A 19 8.51 2.29 11.40
CA CYS A 19 7.84 1.57 10.31
C CYS A 19 8.83 0.84 9.38
N THR A 20 9.83 0.18 9.97
CA THR A 20 10.84 -0.58 9.21
C THR A 20 10.27 -1.90 8.70
N GLY A 21 10.98 -2.58 7.79
CA GLY A 21 10.60 -3.92 7.35
C GLY A 21 10.55 -4.93 8.49
N GLU A 22 11.32 -4.71 9.56
CA GLU A 22 11.29 -5.50 10.79
C GLU A 22 10.01 -5.27 11.60
N ASP A 23 9.66 -4.00 11.82
CA ASP A 23 8.47 -3.65 12.59
C ASP A 23 7.21 -4.24 11.93
N ILE A 24 7.13 -4.15 10.60
CA ILE A 24 6.02 -4.71 9.82
C ILE A 24 6.02 -6.25 9.89
N PHE A 25 7.20 -6.87 9.73
CA PHE A 25 7.32 -8.34 9.81
C PHE A 25 6.89 -8.86 11.17
N ASN A 26 7.35 -8.24 12.25
CA ASN A 26 7.02 -8.67 13.62
C ASN A 26 5.53 -8.55 13.89
N ALA A 27 4.86 -7.47 13.45
CA ALA A 27 3.42 -7.34 13.60
C ALA A 27 2.64 -8.47 12.89
N ILE A 28 3.04 -8.82 11.66
CA ILE A 28 2.42 -9.93 10.91
C ILE A 28 2.75 -11.28 11.56
N GLN A 29 4.00 -11.48 11.97
CA GLN A 29 4.46 -12.72 12.60
C GLN A 29 3.74 -12.98 13.92
N SER A 30 3.58 -11.96 14.77
CA SER A 30 2.82 -12.06 16.03
C SER A 30 1.38 -12.50 15.74
N TYR A 31 0.72 -11.85 14.78
CA TYR A 31 -0.64 -12.24 14.39
C TYR A 31 -0.72 -13.68 13.87
N PHE A 32 0.22 -14.10 13.01
CA PHE A 32 0.27 -15.47 12.49
C PHE A 32 0.47 -16.49 13.62
N CYS A 33 1.35 -16.21 14.58
CA CYS A 33 1.55 -17.05 15.75
C CYS A 33 0.29 -17.14 16.63
N GLU A 34 -0.32 -15.99 16.96
CA GLU A 34 -1.52 -15.92 17.81
C GLU A 34 -2.73 -16.64 17.21
N ASN A 35 -2.82 -16.69 15.88
CA ASN A 35 -3.92 -17.31 15.16
C ASN A 35 -3.54 -18.66 14.51
N GLU A 36 -2.38 -19.22 14.87
CA GLU A 36 -1.88 -20.51 14.37
C GLU A 36 -1.87 -20.61 12.83
N ILE A 37 -1.56 -19.49 12.17
CA ILE A 37 -1.46 -19.40 10.71
C ILE A 37 -0.04 -19.77 10.29
N ASP A 38 0.06 -20.88 9.56
CA ASP A 38 1.32 -21.36 9.01
C ASP A 38 1.74 -20.56 7.76
N TRP A 39 2.96 -20.01 7.79
CA TRP A 39 3.59 -19.36 6.65
C TRP A 39 3.70 -20.26 5.41
N ALA A 40 3.76 -21.59 5.56
CA ALA A 40 3.75 -22.53 4.44
C ALA A 40 2.45 -22.44 3.62
N LYS A 41 1.35 -21.94 4.21
CA LYS A 41 0.08 -21.69 3.51
C LYS A 41 0.05 -20.33 2.81
N CYS A 42 1.07 -19.49 3.00
CA CYS A 42 1.22 -18.23 2.29
C CYS A 42 1.84 -18.44 0.90
N TYR A 43 0.99 -18.51 -0.12
CA TYR A 43 1.43 -18.72 -1.51
C TYR A 43 1.87 -17.44 -2.22
N GLY A 44 1.39 -16.27 -1.77
CA GLY A 44 1.68 -15.01 -2.44
C GLY A 44 1.54 -13.80 -1.51
N VAL A 45 2.42 -12.82 -1.73
CA VAL A 45 2.40 -11.53 -1.05
C VAL A 45 2.41 -10.42 -2.09
N CYS A 46 1.50 -9.46 -1.90
CA CYS A 46 1.34 -8.30 -2.78
C CYS A 46 1.57 -7.02 -1.96
N THR A 47 2.48 -6.16 -2.40
CA THR A 47 2.82 -4.92 -1.67
C THR A 47 2.99 -3.72 -2.60
N ASP A 48 2.88 -2.50 -2.06
CA ASP A 48 3.09 -1.25 -2.82
C ASP A 48 4.56 -0.99 -3.18
N GLY A 49 5.50 -1.79 -2.69
CA GLY A 49 6.93 -1.62 -2.95
C GLY A 49 7.58 -0.46 -2.20
N GLY A 50 6.98 0.02 -1.12
CA GLY A 50 7.59 1.03 -0.25
C GLY A 50 9.00 0.64 0.23
N ARG A 51 9.80 1.64 0.66
CA ARG A 51 11.21 1.43 1.05
C ARG A 51 11.39 0.37 2.14
N SER A 52 10.53 0.38 3.15
CA SER A 52 10.52 -0.60 4.25
C SER A 52 10.17 -2.02 3.79
N VAL A 53 9.59 -2.17 2.61
CA VAL A 53 9.10 -3.44 2.09
C VAL A 53 10.08 -4.07 1.10
N SER A 54 10.61 -3.27 0.17
CA SER A 54 11.32 -3.76 -1.02
C SER A 54 12.73 -4.31 -0.76
N GLY A 55 13.35 -3.99 0.38
CA GLY A 55 14.71 -4.44 0.70
C GLY A 55 14.83 -5.97 0.79
N CYS A 56 15.84 -6.53 0.14
CA CYS A 56 16.11 -7.98 0.12
C CYS A 56 16.71 -8.53 1.43
N TYR A 57 17.35 -7.68 2.24
CA TYR A 57 17.93 -8.08 3.53
C TYR A 57 17.14 -7.48 4.70
N LYS A 58 17.01 -6.15 4.74
CA LYS A 58 16.36 -5.42 5.85
C LYS A 58 14.87 -5.14 5.64
N GLY A 59 14.38 -5.30 4.41
CA GLY A 59 12.99 -5.06 4.07
C GLY A 59 12.09 -6.23 4.44
N LEU A 60 10.78 -5.96 4.47
CA LEU A 60 9.76 -6.99 4.71
C LEU A 60 9.92 -8.19 3.76
N ARG A 61 10.17 -7.93 2.47
CA ARG A 61 10.35 -8.98 1.46
C ARG A 61 11.45 -9.97 1.85
N GLY A 62 12.61 -9.46 2.27
CA GLY A 62 13.73 -10.29 2.70
C GLY A 62 13.37 -11.20 3.87
N ARG A 63 12.70 -10.63 4.88
CA ARG A 63 12.30 -11.35 6.10
C ARG A 63 11.25 -12.43 5.83
N ILE A 64 10.23 -12.11 5.03
CA ILE A 64 9.23 -13.11 4.61
C ILE A 64 9.89 -14.24 3.81
N LYS A 65 10.89 -13.94 2.97
CA LYS A 65 11.60 -14.98 2.20
C LYS A 65 12.40 -15.96 3.06
N ILE A 66 12.74 -15.61 4.31
CA ILE A 66 13.38 -16.53 5.25
C ILE A 66 12.36 -17.56 5.76
N VAL A 67 11.16 -17.13 6.14
CA VAL A 67 10.12 -18.02 6.70
C VAL A 67 9.25 -18.69 5.63
N ALA A 68 9.14 -18.09 4.44
CA ALA A 68 8.38 -18.61 3.30
C ALA A 68 9.18 -18.45 1.99
N PRO A 69 10.23 -19.27 1.74
CA PRO A 69 11.13 -19.09 0.59
C PRO A 69 10.43 -19.16 -0.77
N ARG A 70 9.40 -20.00 -0.87
CA ARG A 70 8.65 -20.27 -2.11
C ARG A 70 7.52 -19.27 -2.37
N VAL A 71 7.27 -18.31 -1.48
CA VAL A 71 6.17 -17.35 -1.65
C VAL A 71 6.32 -16.54 -2.94
N ALA A 72 5.26 -16.42 -3.73
CA ALA A 72 5.25 -15.53 -4.88
C ALA A 72 5.21 -14.08 -4.41
N TRP A 73 5.94 -13.19 -5.10
CA TRP A 73 5.94 -11.77 -4.78
C TRP A 73 5.37 -10.97 -5.95
N SER A 74 4.40 -10.11 -5.67
CA SER A 74 3.83 -9.21 -6.65
C SER A 74 3.76 -7.78 -6.11
N HIS A 75 3.70 -6.82 -7.04
CA HIS A 75 3.45 -5.43 -6.70
C HIS A 75 1.94 -5.14 -6.79
N CYS A 76 1.46 -4.27 -5.92
CA CYS A 76 0.08 -3.82 -5.91
C CYS A 76 -0.32 -3.27 -7.30
N CYS A 77 -1.48 -3.67 -7.79
CA CYS A 77 -2.00 -3.20 -9.08
C CYS A 77 -2.12 -1.68 -9.11
N ILE A 78 -2.50 -1.06 -7.99
CA ILE A 78 -2.58 0.41 -7.85
C ILE A 78 -1.21 1.05 -8.02
N TYR A 79 -0.15 0.46 -7.45
CA TYR A 79 1.22 0.96 -7.63
C TYR A 79 1.65 0.87 -9.10
N ARG A 80 1.38 -0.26 -9.77
CA ARG A 80 1.67 -0.43 -11.21
C ARG A 80 0.89 0.57 -12.07
N GLN A 81 -0.39 0.78 -11.78
CA GLN A 81 -1.22 1.76 -12.47
C GLN A 81 -0.69 3.19 -12.25
N SER A 82 -0.30 3.53 -11.02
CA SER A 82 0.33 4.81 -10.71
C SER A 82 1.61 5.03 -11.52
N LEU A 83 2.46 4.00 -11.66
CA LEU A 83 3.66 4.07 -12.50
C LEU A 83 3.33 4.23 -13.98
N ALA A 84 2.36 3.48 -14.50
CA ALA A 84 1.92 3.57 -15.89
C ALA A 84 1.28 4.94 -16.20
N ALA A 85 0.69 5.59 -15.20
CA ALA A 85 0.13 6.94 -15.31
C ALA A 85 1.16 8.06 -15.12
N ARG A 86 2.45 7.76 -14.85
CA ARG A 86 3.49 8.81 -14.75
C ARG A 86 3.83 9.52 -16.07
N PRO A 87 3.98 8.82 -17.21
CA PRO A 87 4.21 9.49 -18.49
C PRO A 87 2.90 10.12 -18.99
N LEU A 88 2.55 11.26 -18.41
CA LEU A 88 1.43 12.08 -18.88
C LEU A 88 1.94 13.01 -19.98
N PRO A 89 1.20 13.15 -21.09
CA PRO A 89 1.45 14.23 -22.04
C PRO A 89 1.44 15.59 -21.32
N ASP A 90 2.27 16.53 -21.78
CA ASP A 90 2.41 17.83 -21.12
C ASP A 90 1.08 18.58 -21.00
N SER A 91 0.20 18.47 -22.01
CA SER A 91 -1.15 19.05 -22.00
C SER A 91 -2.01 18.52 -20.85
N LEU A 92 -1.97 17.21 -20.58
CA LEU A 92 -2.74 16.59 -19.50
C LEU A 92 -2.13 16.91 -18.13
N LYS A 93 -0.79 16.96 -18.05
CA LYS A 93 -0.07 17.38 -16.84
C LYS A 93 -0.42 18.82 -16.47
N GLU A 94 -0.56 19.71 -17.44
CA GLU A 94 -0.96 21.10 -17.21
C GLU A 94 -2.37 21.21 -16.63
N VAL A 95 -3.35 20.50 -17.21
CA VAL A 95 -4.72 20.45 -16.67
C VAL A 95 -4.72 19.97 -15.22
N LEU A 96 -4.01 18.88 -14.93
CA LEU A 96 -3.89 18.36 -13.56
C LEU A 96 -3.24 19.36 -12.60
N ASN A 97 -2.20 20.07 -13.04
CA ASN A 97 -1.57 21.12 -12.24
C ASN A 97 -2.54 22.27 -11.91
N GLN A 98 -3.42 22.65 -12.86
CA GLN A 98 -4.45 23.65 -12.59
C GLN A 98 -5.50 23.12 -11.59
N CYS A 99 -5.93 21.87 -11.72
CA CYS A 99 -6.82 21.24 -10.74
C CYS A 99 -6.19 21.23 -9.33
N VAL A 100 -4.89 20.89 -9.21
CA VAL A 100 -4.16 20.92 -7.93
C VAL A 100 -4.13 22.33 -7.34
N LYS A 101 -3.91 23.38 -8.14
CA LYS A 101 -3.97 24.77 -7.69
C LYS A 101 -5.34 25.11 -7.12
N VAL A 102 -6.43 24.74 -7.81
CA VAL A 102 -7.80 24.97 -7.35
C VAL A 102 -8.04 24.28 -6.00
N VAL A 103 -7.68 23.00 -5.88
CA VAL A 103 -7.81 22.24 -4.62
C VAL A 103 -7.00 22.88 -3.49
N ASN A 104 -5.78 23.34 -3.76
CA ASN A 104 -4.95 23.99 -2.74
C ASN A 104 -5.53 25.34 -2.30
N SER A 105 -6.07 26.15 -3.22
CA SER A 105 -6.76 27.40 -2.89
C SER A 105 -8.03 27.16 -2.06
N ILE A 106 -8.71 26.04 -2.28
CA ILE A 106 -9.85 25.62 -1.45
C ILE A 106 -9.38 25.23 -0.05
N LYS A 107 -8.34 24.39 0.06
CA LYS A 107 -7.80 23.95 1.35
C LYS A 107 -7.22 25.09 2.19
N ALA A 108 -6.68 26.12 1.55
CA ALA A 108 -6.10 27.28 2.23
C ALA A 108 -7.14 28.17 2.95
N ASN A 109 -8.43 28.07 2.59
CA ASN A 109 -9.50 28.87 3.17
C ASN A 109 -10.67 27.99 3.65
N SER A 110 -10.98 28.01 4.94
CA SER A 110 -12.06 27.20 5.53
C SER A 110 -13.44 27.46 4.88
N THR A 111 -13.71 28.69 4.45
CA THR A 111 -14.94 29.09 3.74
C THR A 111 -15.10 28.40 2.38
N ASN A 112 -14.00 28.08 1.70
CA ASN A 112 -14.03 27.38 0.40
C ASN A 112 -14.35 25.89 0.56
N SER A 113 -14.03 25.28 1.72
CA SER A 113 -14.36 23.88 2.00
C SER A 113 -15.88 23.66 2.06
N LEU A 114 -16.64 24.63 2.57
CA LEU A 114 -18.11 24.59 2.60
C LEU A 114 -18.73 24.71 1.20
N LEU A 115 -18.18 25.59 0.35
CA LEU A 115 -18.59 25.72 -1.05
C LEU A 115 -18.33 24.45 -1.85
N PHE A 116 -17.15 23.83 -1.66
CA PHE A 116 -16.81 22.58 -2.34
C PHE A 116 -17.72 21.42 -1.93
N LYS A 117 -18.11 21.35 -0.66
CA LYS A 117 -19.07 20.35 -0.14
C LYS A 117 -20.49 20.50 -0.71
N SER A 118 -20.82 21.66 -1.27
CA SER A 118 -22.09 21.92 -1.95
C SER A 118 -22.03 21.58 -3.45
N LEU A 119 -20.83 21.58 -4.05
CA LEU A 119 -20.59 21.35 -5.48
C LEU A 119 -20.30 19.89 -5.85
N CYS A 120 -19.96 19.04 -4.88
CA CYS A 120 -19.67 17.61 -5.03
C CYS A 120 -20.68 16.80 -4.21
#